data_AF-A0A7K7M2S5-F1
#
_entry.id   AF-A0A7K7M2S5-F1
#
_cell.length_a   1.000
_cell.length_b   1.000
_cell.length_c   1.000
_cell.angle_alpha   90.00
_cell.angle_beta   90.00
_cell.angle_gamma   90.00
#
_symmetry.space_group_name_H-M   'P 1'
#
loop_
_entity.id
_entity.type
_entity.pdbx_description
1 polymer ?
#
loop_
_entity_poly.entity_id
_entity_poly.type
_entity_poly.pdbx_seq_one_letter_code
_entity_poly.pdbx_strand_id
1 'polypeptide(L)' 'MAAQLPSLPDRFQQAKLSHQFYHQNAPALEKMFHLSREQAKAIVGSCPQCQFYQVPFLDRGVNPRWLNSNELWQTDVT' A
#
# COMPACT_ATOMS: atom_id res chain seq x y z
N MET A 1 -32.07 30.86 12.91
CA MET A 1 -31.77 29.42 12.78
C MET A 1 -30.45 29.31 12.02
N ALA A 2 -29.34 29.05 12.71
CA ALA A 2 -28.04 28.86 12.05
C ALA A 2 -28.02 27.45 11.46
N ALA A 3 -27.82 27.35 10.14
CA ALA A 3 -27.64 26.07 9.47
C ALA A 3 -26.39 25.39 10.04
N GLN A 4 -26.58 24.26 10.72
CA GLN A 4 -25.49 23.39 11.14
C GLN A 4 -24.88 22.79 9.87
N LEU A 5 -23.70 23.28 9.47
CA LEU A 5 -22.86 22.58 8.50
C LEU A 5 -22.61 21.16 9.05
N PRO A 6 -22.82 20.10 8.27
CA PRO A 6 -22.48 18.75 8.72
C PRO A 6 -21.03 18.78 9.18
N SER A 7 -20.79 18.37 10.43
CA SER A 7 -19.44 18.32 11.01
C SER A 7 -18.56 17.54 10.03
N LEU A 8 -17.53 18.20 9.48
CA LEU A 8 -16.63 17.57 8.54
C LEU A 8 -16.15 16.23 9.13
N PRO A 9 -16.15 15.13 8.35
CA PRO A 9 -15.69 13.84 8.83
C PRO A 9 -14.29 13.97 9.40
N ASP A 10 -13.91 13.11 10.34
CA ASP A 10 -12.53 13.10 10.83
C ASP A 10 -11.53 12.99 9.67
N ARG A 11 -10.34 13.59 9.80
CA ARG A 11 -9.34 13.60 8.72
C ARG A 11 -9.02 12.20 8.20
N PHE A 12 -9.07 11.20 9.07
CA PHE A 12 -8.88 9.80 8.69
C PHE A 12 -10.02 9.27 7.80
N GLN A 13 -11.26 9.64 8.09
CA GLN A 13 -12.42 9.27 7.26
C GLN A 13 -12.41 9.98 5.91
N GLN A 14 -12.03 11.27 5.88
CA GLN A 14 -11.85 12.01 4.63
C GLN A 14 -10.78 11.36 3.73
N ALA A 15 -9.65 10.96 4.32
CA ALA A 15 -8.59 10.26 3.61
C ALA A 15 -9.04 8.90 3.05
N LYS A 16 -9.87 8.14 3.79
CA LYS A 16 -10.46 6.89 3.30
C LYS A 16 -11.33 7.12 2.07
N LEU A 17 -12.21 8.12 2.10
CA LEU A 17 -13.10 8.45 0.98
C LEU A 17 -12.29 8.92 -0.24
N SER A 18 -11.30 9.79 -0.03
CA SER A 18 -10.38 10.24 -1.09
C SER A 18 -9.62 9.06 -1.71
N HIS A 19 -9.08 8.16 -0.88
CA HIS A 19 -8.35 7.00 -1.37
C HIS A 19 -9.26 6.02 -2.12
N GLN A 20 -10.51 5.82 -1.70
CA GLN A 20 -11.47 4.98 -2.43
C GLN A 20 -11.74 5.49 -3.85
N PHE A 21 -11.70 6.81 -4.06
CA PHE A 21 -11.96 7.39 -5.37
C PHE A 21 -10.69 7.52 -6.24
N TYR A 22 -9.58 7.95 -5.65
CA TYR A 22 -8.35 8.30 -6.40
C TYR A 22 -7.21 7.29 -6.25
N HIS A 23 -7.30 6.32 -5.34
CA HIS A 23 -6.24 5.36 -5.03
C HIS A 23 -4.87 5.99 -4.78
N GLN A 24 -4.85 7.15 -4.11
CA GLN A 24 -3.63 7.89 -3.76
C GLN A 24 -2.68 7.04 -2.90
N ASN A 25 -1.37 7.17 -3.10
CA ASN A 25 -0.36 6.46 -2.32
C ASN A 25 -0.25 7.00 -0.87
N ALA A 26 0.39 6.24 0.03
CA ALA A 26 0.50 6.62 1.44
C ALA A 26 1.18 7.99 1.66
N PRO A 27 2.30 8.34 1.00
CA PRO A 27 2.91 9.68 1.14
C PRO A 27 1.98 10.83 0.72
N ALA A 28 1.13 10.64 -0.29
CA ALA A 28 0.15 11.64 -0.69
C ALA A 28 -0.91 11.83 0.41
N LEU A 29 -1.41 10.74 1.00
CA LEU A 29 -2.38 10.80 2.10
C LEU A 29 -1.80 11.46 3.36
N GLU A 30 -0.54 11.18 3.69
CA GLU A 30 0.18 11.83 4.80
C GLU A 30 0.22 13.36 4.63
N LYS A 31 0.59 13.82 3.43
CA LYS A 31 0.72 15.26 3.14
C LYS A 31 -0.63 15.97 3.02
N MET A 32 -1.62 15.35 2.39
CA MET A 32 -2.92 15.97 2.11
C MET A 32 -3.82 16.04 3.35
N PHE A 33 -3.78 15.02 4.21
CA PHE A 33 -4.69 14.89 5.35
C PHE A 33 -3.98 15.00 6.70
N HIS A 34 -2.66 15.27 6.71
CA HIS A 34 -1.82 15.36 7.90
C HIS A 34 -1.94 14.11 8.79
N LEU A 35 -1.97 12.94 8.16
CA LEU A 35 -2.03 11.64 8.85
C LEU A 35 -0.65 11.15 9.25
N SER A 36 -0.60 10.29 10.26
CA SER A 36 0.62 9.54 10.54
C SER A 36 0.91 8.55 9.40
N ARG A 37 2.19 8.22 9.23
CA ARG A 37 2.63 7.21 8.27
C ARG A 37 1.94 5.86 8.46
N GLU A 38 1.68 5.47 9.70
CA GLU A 38 0.98 4.23 10.03
C GLU A 38 -0.48 4.27 9.58
N GLN A 39 -1.17 5.38 9.83
CA GLN A 39 -2.55 5.59 9.39
C GLN A 39 -2.66 5.57 7.86
N ALA A 40 -1.78 6.27 7.15
CA ALA A 40 -1.77 6.29 5.70
C ALA A 40 -1.49 4.89 5.10
N LYS A 41 -0.54 4.15 5.68
CA LYS A 41 -0.28 2.74 5.32
C LYS A 41 -1.48 1.85 5.59
N ALA A 42 -2.19 2.03 6.70
CA ALA A 42 -3.38 1.25 6.99
C ALA A 42 -4.50 1.49 5.96
N ILE A 43 -4.68 2.72 5.49
CA ILE A 43 -5.65 3.05 4.43
C ILE A 43 -5.31 2.31 3.13
N VAL A 44 -4.07 2.48 2.62
CA VAL A 44 -3.62 1.82 1.38
C VAL A 44 -3.62 0.30 1.53
N GLY A 45 -3.16 -0.19 2.68
CA GLY A 45 -3.10 -1.60 3.02
C GLY A 45 -4.47 -2.25 3.18
N SER A 46 -5.53 -1.50 3.48
CA SER A 46 -6.91 -2.01 3.53
C SER A 46 -7.62 -2.02 2.17
N CYS A 47 -7.04 -1.41 1.14
CA CYS A 47 -7.65 -1.33 -0.18
C CYS A 47 -7.36 -2.59 -1.00
N PRO A 48 -8.37 -3.41 -1.35
CA PRO A 48 -8.14 -4.68 -2.08
C PRO A 48 -7.58 -4.45 -3.48
N GLN A 49 -7.98 -3.37 -4.16
CA GLN A 49 -7.44 -3.02 -5.47
C GLN A 49 -5.96 -2.66 -5.37
N CYS A 50 -5.56 -1.87 -4.35
CA CYS A 50 -4.16 -1.53 -4.16
C CYS A 50 -3.33 -2.70 -3.64
N GLN A 51 -3.89 -3.62 -2.85
CA GLN A 51 -3.21 -4.85 -2.42
C GLN A 51 -2.81 -5.73 -3.60
N PHE A 52 -3.65 -5.83 -4.64
CA PHE A 52 -3.31 -6.62 -5.83
C PHE A 52 -2.04 -6.09 -6.55
N TYR A 53 -1.86 -4.77 -6.57
CA TYR A 53 -0.68 -4.13 -7.15
C TYR A 53 0.48 -3.97 -6.17
N GLN A 54 0.30 -4.31 -4.90
CA GLN A 54 1.43 -4.39 -3.99
C GLN A 54 2.24 -5.61 -4.40
N VAL A 55 3.44 -5.34 -4.92
CA VAL A 55 4.42 -6.37 -5.17
C VAL A 55 4.55 -7.16 -3.86
N PRO A 56 4.25 -8.48 -3.86
CA PRO A 56 4.52 -9.29 -2.69
C PRO A 56 5.95 -9.01 -2.28
N PHE A 57 6.20 -8.84 -0.99
CA PHE A 57 7.57 -8.86 -0.50
C PHE A 57 8.08 -10.27 -0.79
N LEU A 58 8.59 -10.50 -2.01
CA LEU A 58 9.29 -11.69 -2.39
C LEU A 58 10.49 -11.70 -1.46
N ASP A 59 10.45 -12.61 -0.50
CA ASP A 59 11.38 -12.70 0.61
C ASP A 59 12.76 -13.03 0.03
N ARG A 60 13.44 -11.99 -0.45
CA ARG A 60 14.55 -12.01 -1.41
C ARG A 60 14.18 -12.74 -2.71
N GLY A 61 14.65 -12.21 -3.83
CA GLY A 61 14.99 -13.04 -4.98
C GLY A 61 16.15 -13.95 -4.59
N VAL A 62 15.93 -14.90 -3.68
CA VAL A 62 16.85 -16.00 -3.49
C VAL A 62 16.74 -16.83 -4.74
N ASN A 63 17.82 -16.79 -5.53
CA ASN A 63 18.10 -17.88 -6.44
C ASN A 63 17.89 -19.19 -5.64
N PRO A 64 16.96 -20.08 -6.03
CA PRO A 64 16.82 -21.36 -5.35
C PRO A 64 18.14 -22.11 -5.53
N ARG A 65 19.02 -21.97 -4.53
CA ARG A 65 20.15 -22.89 -4.37
C ARG A 65 19.52 -24.18 -3.89
N TRP A 66 19.44 -25.13 -4.81
CA TRP A 66 18.87 -26.44 -4.54
C TRP A 66 19.65 -27.17 -3.46
N LEU A 67 18.94 -28.02 -2.72
CA LEU A 67 19.45 -28.80 -1.59
C LEU A 67 20.14 -30.08 -2.03
N ASN A 68 19.85 -30.59 -3.24
CA ASN A 68 20.43 -31.82 -3.79
C ASN A 68 21.24 -31.56 -5.07
N SER A 69 22.13 -32.51 -5.38
CA SER A 69 22.94 -32.50 -6.60
C SER A 69 22.08 -32.72 -7.86
N ASN A 70 22.38 -32.00 -8.95
CA ASN A 70 21.77 -32.10 -10.29
C ASN A 70 20.30 -31.65 -10.48
N GLU A 71 19.71 -30.91 -9.55
CA GLU A 71 18.30 -30.47 -9.70
C GLU A 71 18.13 -29.27 -10.67
N LEU A 72 19.10 -28.36 -10.80
CA LEU A 72 18.98 -27.23 -11.72
C LEU A 72 20.35 -26.64 -12.11
N TRP A 73 20.56 -26.43 -13.41
CA TRP A 73 21.73 -25.74 -13.96
C TRP A 73 21.36 -24.31 -14.29
N GLN A 74 21.98 -23.34 -13.62
CA GLN A 74 21.85 -21.93 -13.97
C GLN A 74 23.09 -21.46 -14.74
N THR A 75 22.85 -20.79 -15.85
CA THR A 75 23.87 -20.09 -16.63
C THR A 75 23.40 -18.67 -16.85
N ASP A 76 24.18 -17.70 -16.43
CA ASP A 76 23.97 -16.28 -16.73
C ASP A 76 24.90 -15.88 -17.89
N VAL A 77 24.49 -14.92 -18.71
CA VAL A 77 25.31 -14.39 -19.83
C VAL A 77 25.59 -12.92 -19.54
N THR A 78 26.87 -12.57 -19.44
CA THR A 78 27.36 -11.20 -19.24
C THR A 78 27.44 -10.44 -20.56
#